data_AF-A0A0N1C7Z3-F1
#
_entry.id   AF-A0A0N1C7Z3-F1
#
_cell.length_a   1.000
_cell.length_b   1.000
_cell.length_c   1.000
_cell.angle_alpha   90.00
_cell.angle_beta   90.00
_cell.angle_gamma   90.00
#
_symmetry.space_group_name_H-M   'P 1'
#
loop_
_entity.id
_entity.type
_entity.pdbx_description
1 polymer ?
#
loop_
_entity_poly.entity_id
_entity_poly.type
_entity_poly.pdbx_seq_one_letter_code
_entity_poly.pdbx_strand_id
1 'polypeptide(L)' 'MSLVATLICNPNSPALDSTAIEGARAVLPQPNAARWLHDEVAADIVFDSDEDALAIAERLRAARGD' A
#
# COMPACT_ATOMS: atom_id res chain seq x y z
N MET A 1 4.24 -12.51 10.73
CA MET A 1 2.79 -12.72 10.47
C MET A 1 2.46 -12.27 9.05
N SER A 2 1.42 -12.80 8.41
CA SER A 2 0.99 -12.32 7.09
C SER A 2 0.05 -11.12 7.24
N LEU A 3 0.37 -10.02 6.57
CA LEU A 3 -0.35 -8.75 6.63
C LEU A 3 -0.77 -8.30 5.22
N VAL A 4 -1.76 -7.42 5.18
CA VAL A 4 -2.24 -6.81 3.93
C VAL A 4 -2.25 -5.30 4.09
N ALA A 5 -1.54 -4.60 3.21
CA ALA A 5 -1.64 -3.17 3.04
C ALA A 5 -2.67 -2.88 1.94
N THR A 6 -3.80 -2.29 2.32
CA THR A 6 -4.85 -1.90 1.39
C THR A 6 -4.75 -0.39 1.12
N LEU A 7 -4.41 -0.04 -0.11
CA LEU A 7 -4.36 1.35 -0.58
C LEU A 7 -5.68 1.68 -1.26
N ILE A 8 -6.35 2.74 -0.79
CA ILE A 8 -7.65 3.19 -1.31
C ILE A 8 -7.64 4.71 -1.42
N CYS A 9 -8.14 5.24 -2.53
CA CYS A 9 -8.42 6.67 -2.71
C CYS A 9 -9.90 6.95 -3.00
N ASN A 10 -10.25 8.22 -3.13
CA ASN A 10 -11.61 8.63 -3.50
C ASN A 10 -11.92 8.18 -4.94
N PRO A 11 -12.98 7.39 -5.19
CA PRO A 11 -13.32 6.95 -6.55
C PRO A 11 -13.67 8.09 -7.51
N ASN A 12 -14.09 9.25 -7.00
CA ASN A 12 -14.36 10.43 -7.83
C ASN A 12 -13.08 11.21 -8.20
N SER A 13 -11.94 10.79 -7.68
CA SER A 13 -10.62 11.35 -8.00
C SER A 13 -9.57 10.23 -7.92
N PRO A 14 -9.53 9.31 -8.90
CA PRO A 14 -8.56 8.23 -8.96
C PRO A 14 -7.13 8.78 -8.89
N ALA A 15 -6.30 8.15 -8.07
CA ALA A 15 -4.95 8.64 -7.78
C ALA A 15 -3.94 7.51 -7.58
N LEU A 16 -4.39 6.25 -7.66
CA LEU A 16 -3.53 5.09 -7.48
C LEU A 16 -2.98 4.69 -8.85
N ASP A 17 -1.70 4.88 -9.10
CA ASP A 17 -1.05 4.45 -10.35
C ASP A 17 0.09 3.48 -10.05
N SER A 18 0.80 3.00 -11.09
CA SER A 18 1.96 2.14 -10.90
C SER A 18 3.03 2.78 -10.02
N THR A 19 3.19 4.10 -10.08
CA THR A 19 4.19 4.83 -9.27
C THR A 19 3.84 4.79 -7.79
N ALA A 20 2.58 5.05 -7.44
CA ALA A 20 2.08 4.99 -6.07
C ALA A 20 2.17 3.56 -5.50
N ILE A 21 1.84 2.55 -6.31
CA ILE A 21 1.98 1.15 -5.92
C ILE A 21 3.44 0.79 -5.66
N GLU A 22 4.37 1.12 -6.56
CA GLU A 22 5.79 0.83 -6.37
C GLU A 22 6.37 1.60 -5.17
N GLY A 23 5.92 2.84 -4.93
CA GLY A 23 6.27 3.60 -3.74
C GLY A 23 5.84 2.90 -2.45
N ALA A 24 4.61 2.38 -2.40
CA ALA A 24 4.13 1.61 -1.25
C ALA A 24 4.91 0.29 -1.07
N ARG A 25 5.18 -0.43 -2.17
CA ARG A 25 5.99 -1.66 -2.15
C ARG A 25 7.41 -1.39 -1.64
N ALA A 26 8.03 -0.26 -1.99
CA ALA A 26 9.36 0.10 -1.52
C ALA A 26 9.45 0.30 0.01
N VAL A 27 8.34 0.60 0.67
CA VAL A 27 8.26 0.79 2.13
C VAL A 27 8.00 -0.53 2.87
N LEU A 28 7.27 -1.45 2.25
CA LEU A 28 6.84 -2.70 2.86
C LEU A 28 7.99 -3.72 2.91
N PRO A 29 8.12 -4.52 3.99
CA PRO A 29 9.08 -5.61 4.04
C PRO A 29 8.62 -6.79 3.18
N GLN A 30 9.47 -7.25 2.25
CA GLN A 30 9.20 -8.42 1.39
C GLN A 30 7.79 -8.41 0.74
N PRO A 31 7.43 -7.35 0.00
CA PRO A 31 6.09 -7.23 -0.55
C PRO A 31 5.88 -8.17 -1.74
N ASN A 32 4.71 -8.78 -1.79
CA ASN A 32 4.24 -9.46 -3.00
C ASN A 32 3.85 -8.44 -4.09
N ALA A 33 3.40 -8.96 -5.23
CA ALA A 33 2.79 -8.14 -6.27
C ALA A 33 1.49 -7.52 -5.75
N ALA A 34 1.22 -6.28 -6.15
CA ALA A 34 -0.05 -5.64 -5.85
C ALA A 34 -1.18 -6.31 -6.64
N ARG A 35 -2.32 -6.49 -5.98
CA ARG A 35 -3.56 -6.94 -6.60
C ARG A 35 -4.53 -5.77 -6.67
N TRP A 36 -4.80 -5.31 -7.88
CA TRP A 36 -5.84 -4.32 -8.12
C TRP A 36 -7.22 -4.88 -7.76
N LEU A 37 -7.94 -4.13 -6.93
CA LEU A 37 -9.33 -4.40 -6.57
C LEU A 37 -10.28 -3.55 -7.42
N HIS A 38 -9.87 -2.32 -7.69
CA HIS A 38 -10.51 -1.40 -8.61
C HIS A 38 -9.42 -0.58 -9.28
N ASP A 39 -9.41 -0.56 -10.60
CA ASP A 39 -8.40 0.15 -11.38
C ASP A 39 -8.33 1.61 -10.93
N GLU A 40 -7.11 2.08 -10.70
CA GLU A 40 -6.78 3.45 -10.25
C GLU A 40 -7.33 3.91 -8.88
N VAL A 41 -8.08 3.04 -8.17
CA VAL A 41 -8.78 3.42 -6.92
C VAL A 41 -8.36 2.58 -5.73
N ALA A 42 -8.18 1.27 -5.91
CA ALA A 42 -7.91 0.36 -4.80
C ALA A 42 -7.01 -0.81 -5.19
N ALA A 43 -6.01 -1.10 -4.34
CA ALA A 43 -5.14 -2.25 -4.47
C ALA A 43 -4.71 -2.81 -3.11
N ASP A 44 -4.54 -4.13 -3.07
CA ASP A 44 -3.96 -4.85 -1.93
C ASP A 44 -2.49 -5.21 -2.22
N ILE A 45 -1.64 -5.11 -1.21
CA ILE A 45 -0.29 -5.66 -1.22
C ILE A 45 -0.16 -6.58 -0.01
N VAL A 46 0.02 -7.87 -0.26
CA VAL A 46 0.30 -8.85 0.79
C VAL A 46 1.79 -8.83 1.08
N PHE A 47 2.16 -8.88 2.35
CA PHE A 47 3.56 -8.90 2.77
C PHE A 47 3.69 -9.62 4.12
N ASP A 48 4.89 -10.08 4.45
CA ASP A 48 5.18 -10.74 5.73
C ASP A 48 5.96 -9.80 6.64
N SER A 49 5.51 -9.65 7.88
CA SER A 49 6.21 -8.88 8.90
C SER A 49 5.84 -9.34 10.30
N ASP A 50 6.78 -9.22 11.23
CA ASP A 50 6.53 -9.35 12.67
C ASP A 50 6.50 -7.97 13.36
N GLU A 51 6.63 -6.88 12.59
CA GLU A 51 6.50 -5.52 13.08
C GLU A 51 5.04 -5.15 13.32
N ASP A 52 4.84 -4.15 14.19
CA ASP A 52 3.52 -3.61 14.47
C ASP A 52 2.90 -2.94 13.22
N ALA A 53 1.67 -3.31 12.91
CA ALA A 53 0.97 -2.84 11.72
C ALA A 53 0.74 -1.32 11.72
N LEU A 54 0.58 -0.69 12.89
CA LEU A 54 0.43 0.77 12.98
C LEU A 54 1.75 1.45 12.61
N ALA A 55 2.89 0.94 13.09
CA ALA A 55 4.20 1.48 12.72
C ALA A 55 4.50 1.37 11.22
N ILE A 56 4.00 0.32 10.55
CA ILE A 56 4.07 0.18 9.09
C ILE A 56 3.14 1.19 8.40
N ALA A 57 1.91 1.35 8.89
CA ALA A 57 0.95 2.31 8.35
C ALA A 57 1.47 3.76 8.43
N GLU A 58 2.11 4.14 9.54
CA GLU A 58 2.73 5.47 9.68
C GLU A 58 3.86 5.68 8.67
N ARG A 59 4.73 4.69 8.44
CA ARG A 59 5.77 4.77 7.41
C ARG A 59 5.19 4.96 6.00
N LEU A 60 4.08 4.28 5.70
CA LEU A 60 3.39 4.44 4.41
C LEU A 60 2.82 5.86 4.24
N ARG A 61 2.24 6.45 5.29
CA ARG A 61 1.75 7.84 5.26
C ARG A 61 2.89 8.84 5.08
N ALA A 62 3.95 8.68 5.87
CA ALA A 62 5.14 9.53 5.77
C ALA A 62 5.80 9.45 4.38
N ALA A 63 5.88 8.26 3.77
CA ALA A 63 6.42 8.09 2.42
C ALA A 63 5.56 8.75 1.33
N ARG A 64 4.25 8.87 1.55
CA ARG A 64 3.33 9.62 0.67
C ARG A 64 3.47 11.14 0.84
N GLY A 65 3.98 11.61 1.97
CA GLY A 65 4.09 13.04 2.31
C GLY A 65 2.87 13.61 3.02
N ASP A 66 2.11 12.76 3.72
CA ASP A 66 0.97 13.11 4.58
C ASP A 66 1.41 13.05 6.06
#